data_AF-A0A067RNI7-F1
#
_entry.id   AF-A0A067RNI7-F1
#
_cell.length_a   1.000
_cell.length_b   1.000
_cell.length_c   1.000
_cell.angle_alpha   90.00
_cell.angle_beta   90.00
_cell.angle_gamma   90.00
#
_symmetry.space_group_name_H-M   'P 1'
#
loop_
_entity.id
_entity.type
_entity.pdbx_description
1 polymer ?
#
loop_
_entity_poly.entity_id
_entity_poly.type
_entity_poly.pdbx_seq_one_letter_code
_entity_poly.pdbx_strand_id
1 'polypeptide(L)'
;MADPQISYSFWKYSLFGWGTPLLLLAGAIVLQLRQKAGNLLDTAKMQHTNCWFLDHDAFVFGFVLPVLVLLVAVIVFLARSAVTARFTVSMQVDRRTREKMRRKRYLQLFLFLKVTALISTVAALGALAKLTGINAFWVAFNVGHGLQGIAVALCVACNCQVLK
;
A
#
# COMPACT_ATOMS: atom_id res chain seq x y z
N MET A 1 30.70 7.20 8.87
CA MET A 1 31.12 6.63 7.57
C MET A 1 30.01 5.70 7.12
N ALA A 2 29.17 6.12 6.18
CA ALA A 2 28.04 5.30 5.73
C ALA A 2 28.56 4.25 4.73
N ASP A 3 28.26 2.98 5.00
CA ASP A 3 28.62 1.86 4.11
C ASP A 3 28.10 2.11 2.69
N PRO A 4 28.94 2.09 1.65
CA PRO A 4 28.53 2.41 0.27
C PRO A 4 27.44 1.46 -0.26
N GLN A 5 27.37 0.23 0.24
CA GLN A 5 26.27 -0.70 -0.07
C GLN A 5 24.91 -0.26 0.50
N ILE A 6 24.89 0.37 1.68
CA ILE A 6 23.65 0.85 2.31
C ILE A 6 23.13 2.06 1.53
N SER A 7 24.01 2.98 1.14
CA SER A 7 23.64 4.17 0.35
C SER A 7 23.09 3.81 -1.03
N TYR A 8 23.72 2.88 -1.74
CA TYR A 8 23.26 2.40 -3.04
C TYR A 8 21.92 1.68 -2.96
N SER A 9 21.72 0.85 -1.93
CA SER A 9 20.43 0.19 -1.70
C SER A 9 19.33 1.21 -1.37
N PHE A 10 19.63 2.19 -0.51
CA PHE A 10 18.68 3.26 -0.14
C PHE A 10 18.23 4.07 -1.35
N TRP A 11 19.15 4.47 -2.23
CA TRP A 11 18.81 5.25 -3.42
C TRP A 11 17.86 4.50 -4.36
N LYS A 12 18.08 3.19 -4.56
CA LYS A 12 17.17 2.34 -5.35
C LYS A 12 15.77 2.24 -4.73
N TYR A 13 15.69 1.98 -3.42
CA TYR A 13 14.41 1.88 -2.73
C TYR A 13 13.68 3.22 -2.70
N SER A 14 14.41 4.33 -2.53
CA SER A 14 13.85 5.69 -2.56
C SER A 14 13.33 6.02 -3.96
N LEU A 15 14.12 5.80 -5.01
CA LEU A 15 13.70 6.06 -6.38
C LEU A 15 12.47 5.23 -6.76
N PHE A 16 12.40 3.97 -6.32
CA PHE A 16 11.21 3.14 -6.54
C PHE A 16 10.01 3.64 -5.72
N GLY A 17 10.22 4.00 -4.45
CA GLY A 17 9.18 4.48 -3.54
C GLY A 17 8.55 5.80 -3.96
N TRP A 18 9.33 6.73 -4.53
CA TRP A 18 8.85 8.03 -5.01
C TRP A 18 8.51 8.03 -6.50
N GLY A 19 9.25 7.27 -7.30
CA GLY A 19 9.03 7.19 -8.75
C GLY A 19 7.73 6.47 -9.10
N THR A 20 7.39 5.38 -8.39
CA THR A 20 6.15 4.64 -8.64
C THR A 20 4.89 5.51 -8.46
N PRO A 21 4.69 6.25 -7.35
CA PRO A 21 3.52 7.12 -7.20
C PRO A 21 3.52 8.28 -8.20
N LEU A 22 4.69 8.84 -8.58
CA LEU A 22 4.76 9.85 -9.64
C LEU A 22 4.33 9.31 -11.01
N LEU A 23 4.75 8.09 -11.35
CA LEU A 23 4.36 7.43 -12.59
C LEU A 23 2.87 7.09 -12.62
N LEU A 24 2.33 6.59 -11.50
CA LEU A 24 0.89 6.33 -11.37
C LEU A 24 0.09 7.62 -11.48
N LEU A 25 0.54 8.71 -10.85
CA LEU A 25 -0.08 10.03 -10.96
C LEU A 25 -0.04 10.56 -12.39
N ALA A 26 1.11 10.47 -13.06
CA ALA A 26 1.25 10.87 -14.46
C ALA A 26 0.32 10.08 -15.37
N GLY A 27 0.21 8.76 -15.16
CA GLY A 27 -0.74 7.90 -15.88
C GLY A 27 -2.19 8.32 -15.65
N ALA A 28 -2.57 8.61 -14.40
CA ALA A 28 -3.90 9.09 -14.06
C ALA A 28 -4.24 10.44 -14.73
N ILE A 29 -3.28 11.37 -14.77
CA ILE A 29 -3.44 12.66 -15.48
C ILE A 29 -3.64 12.42 -16.98
N VAL A 30 -2.84 11.54 -17.61
CA VAL A 30 -2.96 11.24 -19.04
C VAL A 30 -4.32 10.60 -19.37
N LEU A 31 -4.79 9.66 -18.55
CA LEU A 31 -6.13 9.07 -18.71
C LEU A 31 -7.24 10.12 -18.63
N GLN A 32 -7.10 11.06 -17.69
CA GLN A 32 -8.04 12.17 -17.53
C GLN A 32 -8.04 13.12 -18.74
N LEU A 33 -6.86 13.42 -19.31
CA LEU A 33 -6.73 14.23 -20.53
C LEU A 33 -7.41 13.57 -21.73
N ARG A 34 -7.29 12.25 -21.84
CA ARG A 34 -7.90 11.44 -22.90
C ARG A 34 -9.41 11.34 -22.76
N GLN A 35 -9.91 11.10 -21.54
CA GLN A 35 -11.36 11.03 -21.27
C GLN A 35 -12.06 12.38 -21.49
N LYS A 36 -11.38 13.51 -21.26
CA LYS A 36 -11.93 14.86 -21.48
C LYS A 36 -11.65 15.44 -22.89
N ALA A 37 -11.19 14.63 -23.84
CA ALA A 37 -10.94 15.03 -25.23
C ALA A 37 -10.08 16.31 -25.40
N GLY A 38 -9.14 16.57 -24.47
CA GLY A 38 -8.23 17.71 -24.55
C GLY A 38 -8.75 19.07 -24.03
N ASN A 39 -10.00 19.18 -23.57
CA ASN A 39 -10.51 20.43 -22.99
C ASN A 39 -10.17 20.54 -21.48
N LEU A 40 -8.92 20.93 -21.19
CA LEU A 40 -8.46 21.21 -19.83
C LEU A 40 -8.97 22.56 -19.27
N LEU A 41 -9.51 23.43 -20.13
CA LEU A 41 -9.76 24.85 -19.85
C LEU A 41 -11.25 25.25 -19.87
N ASP A 42 -12.17 24.29 -19.94
CA ASP A 42 -13.60 24.60 -19.80
C ASP A 42 -13.97 24.71 -18.30
N THR A 43 -13.55 25.83 -17.73
CA THR A 43 -13.64 26.17 -16.30
C THR A 43 -15.09 26.35 -15.81
N ALA A 44 -16.07 26.39 -16.73
CA ALA A 44 -17.48 26.62 -16.40
C ALA A 44 -18.18 25.40 -15.76
N LYS A 45 -17.75 24.17 -16.10
CA LYS A 45 -18.24 22.94 -15.44
C LYS A 45 -17.35 22.45 -14.30
N MET A 46 -16.14 22.99 -14.16
CA MET A 46 -15.20 22.53 -13.12
C MET A 46 -15.71 22.81 -11.70
N GLN A 47 -16.41 23.93 -11.48
CA GLN A 47 -16.80 24.36 -10.14
C GLN A 47 -17.75 23.39 -9.42
N HIS A 48 -18.58 22.62 -10.14
CA HIS A 48 -19.56 21.71 -9.53
C HIS A 48 -19.10 20.23 -9.49
N THR A 49 -17.97 19.89 -10.13
CA THR A 49 -17.47 18.51 -10.31
C THR A 49 -15.96 18.37 -10.05
N ASN A 50 -15.39 19.23 -9.21
CA ASN A 50 -13.95 19.28 -8.87
C ASN A 50 -13.39 18.04 -8.15
N CYS A 51 -14.19 17.03 -7.83
CA CYS A 51 -13.70 15.82 -7.17
C CYS A 51 -13.23 14.81 -8.23
N TRP A 52 -11.91 14.63 -8.37
CA TRP A 52 -11.27 13.60 -9.21
C TRP A 52 -11.88 12.20 -9.00
N PHE A 53 -12.40 11.93 -7.79
CA PHE A 53 -13.03 10.68 -7.41
C PHE A 53 -14.55 10.65 -7.53
N LEU A 54 -15.19 11.64 -8.15
CA LEU A 54 -16.65 11.62 -8.34
C LEU A 54 -17.06 10.63 -9.44
N ASP A 55 -16.26 10.57 -10.50
CA ASP A 55 -16.51 9.72 -11.66
C ASP A 55 -16.15 8.25 -11.39
N HIS A 56 -17.03 7.33 -11.82
CA HIS A 56 -16.89 5.90 -11.50
C HIS A 56 -15.66 5.29 -12.18
N ASP A 57 -15.46 5.59 -13.47
CA ASP A 57 -14.35 5.06 -14.26
C ASP A 57 -13.00 5.61 -13.75
N ALA A 58 -12.94 6.89 -13.43
CA ALA A 58 -11.72 7.51 -12.90
C ALA A 58 -11.32 6.91 -11.52
N PHE A 59 -12.29 6.58 -10.67
CA PHE A 59 -12.02 5.90 -9.40
C PHE A 59 -11.51 4.46 -9.62
N VAL A 60 -12.10 3.71 -10.55
CA VAL A 60 -11.69 2.33 -10.83
C VAL A 60 -10.26 2.28 -11.40
N PHE A 61 -9.97 3.07 -12.43
CA PHE A 61 -8.65 3.04 -13.08
C PHE A 61 -7.58 3.78 -12.26
N GLY A 62 -7.93 4.87 -11.58
CA GLY A 62 -6.98 5.69 -10.83
C GLY A 62 -6.65 5.17 -9.43
N PHE A 63 -7.54 4.41 -8.80
CA PHE A 63 -7.36 3.94 -7.42
C PHE A 63 -7.53 2.43 -7.27
N VAL A 64 -8.64 1.84 -7.72
CA VAL A 64 -8.90 0.41 -7.48
C VAL A 64 -7.86 -0.46 -8.19
N LEU A 65 -7.59 -0.19 -9.46
CA LEU A 65 -6.65 -0.99 -10.25
C LEU A 65 -5.21 -0.93 -9.69
N PRO A 66 -4.60 0.25 -9.41
CA PRO A 66 -3.30 0.31 -8.75
C PRO A 66 -3.26 -0.39 -7.39
N VAL A 67 -4.31 -0.22 -6.56
CA VAL A 67 -4.39 -0.86 -5.24
C VAL A 67 -4.43 -2.37 -5.36
N LEU A 68 -5.21 -2.93 -6.30
CA LEU A 68 -5.26 -4.37 -6.54
C LEU A 68 -3.91 -4.93 -6.99
N VAL A 69 -3.23 -4.26 -7.93
CA VAL A 69 -1.90 -4.67 -8.41
C VAL A 69 -0.90 -4.69 -7.25
N LEU A 70 -0.90 -3.64 -6.41
CA LEU A 70 -0.03 -3.55 -5.24
C LEU A 70 -0.35 -4.63 -4.20
N LEU A 71 -1.63 -4.92 -3.94
CA LEU A 71 -2.04 -5.99 -3.02
C LEU A 71 -1.56 -7.36 -3.49
N VAL A 72 -1.70 -7.66 -4.79
CA VAL A 72 -1.19 -8.92 -5.37
C VAL A 72 0.33 -9.00 -5.20
N ALA A 73 1.06 -7.92 -5.51
CA ALA A 73 2.50 -7.87 -5.33
C ALA A 73 2.90 -8.12 -3.86
N VAL A 74 2.22 -7.49 -2.91
CA VAL A 74 2.47 -7.67 -1.47
C VAL A 74 2.22 -9.12 -1.03
N ILE A 75 1.14 -9.76 -1.49
CA ILE A 75 0.86 -11.17 -1.18
C ILE A 75 1.96 -12.08 -1.71
N VAL A 76 2.42 -11.86 -2.95
CA VAL A 76 3.52 -12.62 -3.55
C VAL A 76 4.82 -12.42 -2.74
N PHE A 77 5.13 -11.20 -2.34
CA PHE A 77 6.31 -10.91 -1.51
C PHE A 77 6.21 -11.53 -0.12
N LEU A 78 5.03 -11.51 0.51
CA LEU A 78 4.80 -12.16 1.80
C LEU A 78 4.97 -13.68 1.70
N ALA A 79 4.43 -14.31 0.64
CA ALA A 79 4.59 -15.74 0.40
C ALA A 79 6.06 -16.10 0.19
N ARG A 80 6.78 -15.37 -0.68
CA ARG A 80 8.22 -15.56 -0.89
C ARG A 80 9.01 -15.36 0.41
N SER A 81 8.68 -14.34 1.19
CA SER A 81 9.34 -14.06 2.46
C SER A 81 9.10 -15.16 3.49
N ALA A 82 7.89 -15.74 3.54
CA ALA A 82 7.56 -16.86 4.41
C ALA A 82 8.32 -18.14 4.00
N VAL A 83 8.40 -18.43 2.70
CA VAL A 83 9.16 -19.56 2.16
C VAL A 83 10.65 -19.40 2.48
N THR A 84 11.26 -18.26 2.12
CA THR A 84 12.65 -17.96 2.43
C THR A 84 12.92 -17.99 3.94
N ALA A 85 12.01 -17.48 4.76
CA ALA A 85 12.14 -17.56 6.21
C ALA A 85 12.17 -19.00 6.71
N ARG A 86 11.32 -19.90 6.19
CA ARG A 86 11.36 -21.33 6.54
C ARG A 86 12.70 -21.96 6.13
N PHE A 87 13.16 -21.73 4.90
CA PHE A 87 14.42 -22.27 4.41
C PHE A 87 15.64 -21.75 5.19
N THR A 88 15.74 -20.44 5.44
CA THR A 88 16.87 -19.90 6.21
C THR A 88 16.87 -20.45 7.64
N VAL A 89 15.70 -20.60 8.27
CA VAL A 89 15.58 -21.14 9.63
C VAL A 89 15.88 -22.64 9.66
N SER A 90 15.59 -23.41 8.60
CA SER A 90 15.95 -24.84 8.56
C SER A 90 17.45 -25.08 8.37
N MET A 91 18.18 -24.15 7.74
CA MET A 91 19.64 -24.27 7.56
C MET A 91 20.47 -23.86 8.79
N GLN A 92 19.85 -23.27 9.83
CA GLN A 92 20.58 -22.93 11.05
C GLN A 92 20.80 -24.15 11.94
N VAL A 93 22.08 -24.46 12.21
CA VAL A 93 22.52 -25.59 13.04
C VAL A 93 22.23 -25.36 14.52
N ASP A 94 22.41 -24.12 15.01
CA ASP A 94 22.20 -23.79 16.42
C ASP A 94 20.71 -23.61 16.77
N ARG A 95 20.19 -24.47 17.66
CA ARG A 95 18.75 -24.50 18.01
C ARG A 95 18.27 -23.22 18.68
N ARG A 96 19.11 -22.60 19.53
CA ARG A 96 18.75 -21.38 20.28
C ARG A 96 18.70 -20.15 19.37
N THR A 97 19.63 -20.07 18.43
CA THR A 97 19.68 -19.02 17.40
C THR A 97 18.53 -19.18 16.40
N ARG A 98 18.25 -20.43 15.99
CA ARG A 98 17.15 -20.79 15.10
C ARG A 98 15.79 -20.37 15.65
N GLU A 99 15.51 -20.64 16.92
CA GLU A 99 14.23 -20.24 17.56
C GLU A 99 14.09 -18.73 17.67
N LYS A 100 15.16 -18.01 18.05
CA LYS A 100 15.16 -16.54 18.10
C LYS A 100 14.90 -15.93 16.71
N MET A 101 15.60 -16.42 15.68
CA MET A 101 15.43 -15.96 14.29
C MET A 101 14.03 -16.27 13.75
N ARG A 102 13.50 -17.46 14.05
CA ARG A 102 12.12 -17.85 13.70
C ARG A 102 11.11 -16.91 14.34
N ARG A 103 11.25 -16.63 15.64
CA ARG A 103 10.32 -15.74 16.36
C ARG A 103 10.36 -14.32 15.81
N LYS A 104 11.54 -13.72 15.61
CA LYS A 104 11.66 -12.36 15.04
C LYS A 104 11.07 -12.27 13.62
N ARG A 105 11.42 -13.21 12.73
CA ARG A 105 10.90 -13.23 11.35
C ARG A 105 9.39 -13.49 11.29
N TYR A 106 8.87 -14.39 12.11
CA TYR A 106 7.44 -14.67 12.15
C TYR A 106 6.64 -13.47 12.68
N LEU A 107 7.16 -12.78 13.71
CA LEU A 107 6.55 -11.55 14.23
C LEU A 107 6.50 -10.46 13.14
N GLN A 108 7.60 -10.28 12.40
CA GLN A 108 7.67 -9.31 11.29
C GLN A 108 6.70 -9.67 10.15
N LEU A 109 6.63 -10.94 9.73
CA LEU A 109 5.67 -11.39 8.71
C LEU A 109 4.22 -11.21 9.17
N PHE A 110 3.93 -11.53 10.43
CA PHE A 110 2.60 -11.36 11.01
C PHE A 110 2.20 -9.89 11.09
N LEU A 111 3.15 -9.01 11.40
CA LEU A 111 2.93 -7.57 11.39
C LEU A 111 2.57 -7.06 9.98
N PHE A 112 3.37 -7.42 8.97
CA PHE A 112 3.09 -7.01 7.59
C PHE A 112 1.77 -7.59 7.07
N LEU A 113 1.43 -8.82 7.43
CA LEU A 113 0.15 -9.43 7.11
C LEU A 113 -1.02 -8.64 7.74
N LYS A 114 -0.91 -8.28 9.03
CA LYS A 114 -1.91 -7.43 9.70
C LYS A 114 -2.10 -6.09 9.02
N VAL A 115 -1.00 -5.40 8.69
CA VAL A 115 -1.05 -4.11 8.01
C VAL A 115 -1.68 -4.25 6.63
N THR A 116 -1.33 -5.30 5.88
CA THR A 116 -1.89 -5.57 4.55
C THR A 116 -3.38 -5.86 4.62
N ALA A 117 -3.83 -6.64 5.61
CA ALA A 117 -5.24 -6.93 5.84
C ALA A 117 -6.04 -5.66 6.21
N LEU A 118 -5.47 -4.76 7.00
CA LEU A 118 -6.08 -3.46 7.31
C LEU A 118 -6.23 -2.61 6.03
N ILE A 119 -5.17 -2.54 5.21
CA ILE A 119 -5.19 -1.78 3.96
C ILE A 119 -6.22 -2.34 2.98
N SER A 120 -6.26 -3.67 2.80
CA SER A 120 -7.23 -4.30 1.90
C SER A 120 -8.67 -4.12 2.37
N THR A 121 -8.92 -4.16 3.68
CA THR A 121 -10.27 -3.97 4.23
C THR A 121 -10.78 -2.56 3.97
N VAL A 122 -9.93 -1.54 4.22
CA VAL A 122 -10.29 -0.15 3.94
C VAL A 122 -10.51 0.06 2.44
N ALA A 123 -9.63 -0.48 1.58
CA ALA A 123 -9.81 -0.41 0.14
C ALA A 123 -11.11 -1.08 -0.34
N ALA A 124 -11.45 -2.23 0.22
CA ALA A 124 -12.70 -2.94 -0.09
C ALA A 124 -13.93 -2.13 0.33
N LEU A 125 -13.91 -1.46 1.49
CA LEU A 125 -14.98 -0.53 1.91
C LEU A 125 -15.15 0.62 0.92
N GLY A 126 -14.05 1.15 0.37
CA GLY A 126 -14.09 2.20 -0.67
C GLY A 126 -14.72 1.71 -1.98
N ALA A 127 -14.35 0.50 -2.42
CA ALA A 127 -14.95 -0.13 -3.59
C ALA A 127 -16.45 -0.41 -3.38
N LEU A 128 -16.82 -0.97 -2.21
CA LEU A 128 -18.21 -1.26 -1.86
C LEU A 128 -19.06 0.00 -1.76
N ALA A 129 -18.53 1.09 -1.18
CA ALA A 129 -19.21 2.38 -1.14
C ALA A 129 -19.55 2.89 -2.55
N LYS A 130 -18.65 2.69 -3.51
CA LYS A 130 -18.85 3.08 -4.91
C LYS A 130 -19.79 2.17 -5.69
N LEU A 131 -19.80 0.87 -5.42
CA LEU A 131 -20.69 -0.08 -6.09
C LEU A 131 -22.14 -0.01 -5.57
N THR A 132 -22.31 0.21 -4.26
CA THR A 132 -23.62 0.20 -3.61
C THR A 132 -24.27 1.58 -3.50
N GLY A 133 -23.46 2.66 -3.57
CA GLY A 133 -23.94 4.03 -3.38
C GLY A 133 -24.41 4.33 -1.94
N ILE A 134 -24.19 3.43 -0.98
CA ILE A 134 -24.64 3.60 0.40
C ILE A 134 -23.69 4.52 1.17
N ASN A 135 -24.23 5.62 1.70
CA ASN A 135 -23.47 6.61 2.46
C ASN A 135 -22.74 6.03 3.68
N ALA A 136 -23.29 4.99 4.32
CA ALA A 136 -22.68 4.34 5.48
C ALA A 136 -21.30 3.74 5.15
N PHE A 137 -21.14 3.06 4.00
CA PHE A 137 -19.85 2.52 3.60
C PHE A 137 -18.85 3.63 3.26
N TRP A 138 -19.32 4.74 2.69
CA TRP A 138 -18.48 5.89 2.40
C TRP A 138 -17.95 6.56 3.67
N VAL A 139 -18.80 6.72 4.70
CA VAL A 139 -18.37 7.22 6.01
C VAL A 139 -17.36 6.25 6.66
N ALA A 140 -17.67 4.94 6.66
CA ALA A 140 -16.78 3.92 7.21
C ALA A 140 -15.42 3.90 6.51
N PHE A 141 -15.39 4.07 5.19
CA PHE A 141 -14.17 4.20 4.40
C PHE A 141 -13.32 5.41 4.83
N ASN A 142 -13.93 6.59 4.95
CA ASN A 142 -13.21 7.82 5.35
C ASN A 142 -12.64 7.71 6.77
N VAL A 143 -13.45 7.22 7.73
CA VAL A 143 -13.00 6.99 9.11
C VAL A 143 -11.88 5.94 9.15
N GLY A 144 -12.06 4.84 8.43
CA GLY A 144 -11.08 3.77 8.32
C GLY A 144 -9.74 4.25 7.74
N HIS A 145 -9.77 5.07 6.68
CA HIS A 145 -8.56 5.68 6.12
C HIS A 145 -7.86 6.63 7.09
N GLY A 146 -8.62 7.44 7.84
CA GLY A 146 -8.04 8.30 8.88
C GLY A 146 -7.34 7.50 9.97
N LEU A 147 -7.94 6.40 10.42
CA LEU A 147 -7.37 5.54 11.46
C LEU A 147 -6.21 4.67 10.95
N GLN A 148 -6.21 4.31 9.66
CA GLN A 148 -5.20 3.46 9.05
C GLN A 148 -3.78 4.00 9.27
N GLY A 149 -3.57 5.31 9.08
CA GLY A 149 -2.26 5.92 9.30
C GLY A 149 -1.75 5.74 10.74
N ILE A 150 -2.63 5.94 11.72
CA ILE A 150 -2.32 5.78 13.15
C ILE A 150 -2.03 4.30 13.45
N ALA A 151 -2.85 3.38 12.93
CA ALA A 151 -2.68 1.96 13.14
C ALA A 151 -1.34 1.45 12.59
N VAL A 152 -0.94 1.88 11.39
CA VAL A 152 0.36 1.52 10.80
C VAL A 152 1.51 2.11 11.61
N ALA A 153 1.42 3.38 12.04
CA ALA A 153 2.45 4.03 12.84
C ALA A 153 2.68 3.29 14.17
N LEU A 154 1.61 2.95 14.90
CA LEU A 154 1.69 2.17 16.14
C LEU A 154 2.24 0.77 15.89
N CYS A 155 1.75 0.09 14.84
CA CYS A 155 2.23 -1.23 14.46
C CYS A 155 3.75 -1.23 14.23
N VAL A 156 4.29 -0.24 13.51
CA VAL A 156 5.73 -0.17 13.23
C VAL A 156 6.51 0.28 14.48
N ALA A 157 6.11 1.37 15.14
CA ALA A 157 6.84 1.94 16.26
C ALA A 157 6.91 0.97 17.46
N CYS A 158 5.78 0.38 17.86
CA CYS A 158 5.73 -0.54 19.00
C CYS A 158 6.47 -1.85 18.70
N ASN A 159 6.38 -2.39 17.49
CA ASN A 159 7.12 -3.61 17.16
C ASN A 159 8.62 -3.35 17.01
N CYS A 160 9.06 -2.20 16.49
CA CYS A 160 10.48 -1.84 16.47
C CYS A 160 11.09 -1.76 17.88
N GLN A 161 10.31 -1.38 18.89
CA GLN A 161 10.73 -1.44 20.30
C GLN A 161 10.82 -2.87 20.82
N VAL A 162 9.88 -3.74 20.46
CA VAL A 162 9.87 -5.17 20.87
C VAL A 162 10.93 -6.00 20.12
N LEU A 163 11.35 -5.57 18.93
CA LEU A 163 12.33 -6.29 18.09
C LEU A 163 13.80 -5.90 18.35
N LYS A 164 14.06 -4.85 19.12
CA LYS A 164 15.40 -4.56 19.68
C LYS A 164 15.81 -5.74 20.56
#